data_AF-A0A7V4EJP2-F1
#
_entry.id   AF-A0A7V4EJP2-F1
#
_cell.length_a   1.000
_cell.length_b   1.000
_cell.length_c   1.000
_cell.angle_alpha   90.00
_cell.angle_beta   90.00
_cell.angle_gamma   90.00
#
_symmetry.space_group_name_H-M   'P 1'
#
loop_
_entity.id
_entity.type
_entity.pdbx_description
1 polymer ?
#
loop_
_entity_poly.entity_id
_entity_poly.type
_entity_poly.pdbx_seq_one_letter_code
_entity_poly.pdbx_strand_id
1 'polypeptide(L)' 'MYASDGTYLGKLSSNRYDPESISNPYGRYGNPYGNTVMNPYSTYGSPYSSQKWRNPYTTSAPRVIYFSR' A
#
# COMPACT_ATOMS: atom_id res chain seq x y z
N MET A 1 -1.04 4.12 -5.41
CA MET A 1 -1.92 4.09 -4.22
C MET A 1 -1.44 5.17 -3.27
N TYR A 2 -2.36 5.80 -2.55
CA TYR A 2 -2.04 6.86 -1.60
C TYR A 2 -2.70 6.56 -0.25
N ALA A 3 -2.02 6.87 0.85
CA ALA A 3 -2.60 6.85 2.19
C ALA A 3 -3.49 8.08 2.42
N SER A 4 -4.22 8.08 3.54
CA SER A 4 -5.08 9.19 3.96
C SER A 4 -4.32 10.50 4.20
N ASP A 5 -3.03 10.43 4.52
CA ASP A 5 -2.13 11.58 4.69
C ASP A 5 -1.52 12.08 3.37
N GLY A 6 -1.87 11.48 2.23
CA GLY A 6 -1.30 11.81 0.92
C GLY A 6 0.01 11.10 0.60
N THR A 7 0.52 10.22 1.46
CA THR A 7 1.74 9.45 1.21
C THR A 7 1.55 8.49 0.05
N TYR A 8 2.46 8.49 -0.91
CA TYR A 8 2.47 7.50 -1.98
C TYR A 8 2.93 6.12 -1.46
N LEU A 9 2.07 5.12 -1.62
CA LEU A 9 2.26 3.75 -1.10
C LEU A 9 2.57 2.73 -2.20
N GLY A 10 2.84 3.17 -3.43
CA GLY A 10 3.16 2.29 -4.57
C GLY A 10 1.95 1.86 -5.39
N LYS A 11 2.19 1.07 -6.44
CA LYS A 11 1.19 0.58 -7.39
C LYS A 11 0.54 -0.69 -6.89
N LEU A 12 -0.79 -0.77 -6.98
CA LEU A 12 -1.50 -2.04 -6.87
C LEU A 12 -1.27 -2.83 -8.15
N SER A 13 -0.24 -3.65 -8.15
CA SER A 13 0.14 -4.48 -9.27
C SER A 13 0.50 -5.85 -8.75
N SER A 14 0.13 -6.91 -9.47
CA SER A 14 0.56 -8.28 -9.20
C SER A 14 1.96 -8.57 -9.74
N ASN A 15 2.55 -7.63 -10.49
CA ASN A 15 3.91 -7.77 -11.02
C ASN A 15 4.91 -7.69 -9.87
N ARG A 16 5.58 -8.80 -9.55
CA ARG A 16 6.57 -8.88 -8.47
C ARG A 16 7.94 -8.30 -8.84
N TYR A 17 8.13 -7.86 -10.09
CA TYR A 17 9.37 -7.29 -10.59
C TYR A 17 9.30 -5.76 -10.81
N ASP A 18 8.09 -5.18 -10.78
CA ASP A 18 7.93 -3.74 -10.89
C ASP A 18 8.44 -3.09 -9.57
N PRO A 19 9.37 -2.11 -9.63
CA PRO A 19 9.93 -1.47 -8.45
C PRO A 19 8.90 -0.66 -7.64
N GLU A 20 7.81 -0.24 -8.28
CA GLU A 20 6.72 0.48 -7.63
C GLU A 20 5.61 -0.45 -7.13
N SER A 21 5.62 -1.73 -7.51
CA SER A 21 4.57 -2.69 -7.14
C SER A 21 4.61 -3.05 -5.66
N ILE A 22 3.44 -3.00 -5.02
CA ILE A 22 3.27 -3.48 -3.65
C ILE A 22 3.39 -5.01 -3.54
N SER A 23 3.31 -5.75 -4.65
CA SER A 23 3.54 -7.19 -4.67
C SER A 23 5.01 -7.57 -4.89
N ASN A 24 5.90 -6.59 -5.04
CA ASN A 24 7.35 -6.83 -5.09
C ASN A 24 7.94 -6.83 -3.67
N PRO A 25 8.25 -7.99 -3.07
CA PRO A 25 8.77 -8.08 -1.69
C PRO A 25 10.18 -7.50 -1.54
N TYR A 26 10.90 -7.31 -2.64
CA TYR A 26 12.21 -6.66 -2.67
C TYR A 26 12.12 -5.17 -3.03
N GLY A 27 10.94 -4.71 -3.46
CA GLY A 27 10.67 -3.34 -3.84
C GLY A 27 10.37 -2.44 -2.65
N ARG A 28 10.60 -1.14 -2.82
CA ARG A 28 10.39 -0.12 -1.76
C ARG A 28 8.99 -0.16 -1.14
N TYR A 29 7.98 -0.46 -1.94
CA TYR A 29 6.57 -0.37 -1.56
C TYR A 29 5.93 -1.73 -1.21
N GLY A 30 6.59 -2.85 -1.54
CA GLY A 30 6.12 -4.20 -1.23
C GLY A 30 6.94 -4.93 -0.17
N ASN A 31 8.05 -4.34 0.30
CA ASN A 31 8.90 -4.95 1.31
C ASN A 31 8.13 -5.19 2.63
N PRO A 32 8.02 -6.46 3.10
CA PRO A 32 7.25 -6.80 4.30
C PRO A 32 7.91 -6.37 5.62
N TYR A 33 9.15 -5.89 5.58
CA TYR A 33 9.87 -5.38 6.75
C TYR A 33 9.92 -3.85 6.79
N GLY A 34 9.46 -3.16 5.73
CA GLY A 34 9.46 -1.70 5.63
C GLY A 34 8.18 -1.05 6.16
N ASN A 35 8.11 0.28 6.10
CA ASN A 35 6.87 1.02 6.39
C ASN A 35 5.90 0.95 5.20
N THR A 36 5.39 -0.25 4.90
CA THR A 36 4.59 -0.55 3.69
C THR A 36 3.23 -1.12 4.05
N VAL A 37 2.31 -1.11 3.08
CA VAL A 37 0.98 -1.73 3.19
C VAL A 37 1.01 -3.25 3.37
N MET A 38 2.13 -3.89 3.03
CA MET A 38 2.36 -5.33 3.17
C MET A 38 2.95 -5.72 4.51
N ASN A 39 3.45 -4.76 5.30
CA ASN A 39 3.95 -5.01 6.63
C ASN A 39 2.82 -4.79 7.67
N PRO A 40 2.30 -5.85 8.32
CA PRO A 40 1.22 -5.74 9.31
C PRO A 40 1.65 -5.05 10.61
N TYR A 41 2.93 -4.75 10.79
CA TYR A 41 3.45 -4.00 11.93
C TYR A 41 3.75 -2.54 11.58
N SER A 42 3.54 -2.13 10.32
CA SER A 42 3.80 -0.76 9.88
C SER A 42 2.63 0.17 10.11
N THR A 43 2.89 1.47 9.98
CA THR A 43 1.87 2.52 10.00
C THR A 43 0.80 2.33 8.92
N TYR A 44 1.15 1.80 7.74
CA TYR A 44 0.20 1.70 6.63
C TYR A 44 -0.43 0.30 6.49
N GLY A 45 0.21 -0.74 7.00
CA GLY A 45 -0.27 -2.13 6.92
C GLY A 45 -0.91 -2.65 8.21
N SER A 46 -0.65 -2.03 9.36
CA SER A 46 -1.21 -2.49 10.63
C SER A 46 -2.74 -2.42 10.67
N PRO A 47 -3.41 -3.50 11.13
CA PRO A 47 -4.87 -3.53 11.23
C PRO A 47 -5.41 -2.52 12.25
N TYR A 48 -4.57 -2.09 13.20
CA TYR A 48 -4.93 -1.14 14.26
C TYR A 48 -4.51 0.30 13.92
N SER A 49 -3.82 0.52 12.80
CA SER A 49 -3.42 1.87 12.41
C SER A 49 -4.59 2.65 11.82
N SER A 50 -4.73 3.90 12.25
CA SER A 50 -5.65 4.87 11.64
C SER A 50 -5.30 5.16 10.17
N GLN A 51 -4.07 4.88 9.74
CA GLN A 51 -3.56 5.10 8.39
C GLN A 51 -3.55 3.83 7.53
N LYS A 52 -4.22 2.76 7.99
CA LYS A 52 -4.32 1.50 7.24
C LYS A 52 -4.95 1.74 5.86
N TRP A 53 -4.29 1.25 4.81
CA TRP A 53 -4.78 1.37 3.42
C TRP A 53 -6.12 0.66 3.16
N ARG A 54 -6.50 -0.28 4.03
CA ARG A 54 -7.75 -1.06 4.00
C ARG A 54 -8.57 -0.84 5.27
N ASN A 55 -8.67 0.40 5.72
CA ASN A 55 -9.50 0.75 6.88
C ASN A 55 -11.01 0.62 6.50
N PRO A 56 -11.80 -0.27 7.14
CA PRO A 56 -13.22 -0.44 6.84
C PRO A 56 -14.11 0.72 7.34
N TYR A 57 -13.57 1.64 8.14
CA TYR A 57 -14.29 2.82 8.68
C TYR A 57 -14.17 4.08 7.82
N THR A 58 -13.49 4.02 6.67
CA THR A 58 -13.44 5.14 5.72
C THR A 58 -14.38 4.86 4.55
N THR A 59 -15.46 5.65 4.48
CA THR A 59 -16.47 5.71 3.42
C THR A 59 -15.93 6.19 2.06
N SER A 60 -14.63 6.47 1.97
CA SER A 60 -13.92 6.71 0.70
C SER A 60 -12.89 5.60 0.53
N ALA A 61 -13.25 4.61 -0.28
CA ALA A 61 -12.29 3.62 -0.78
C ALA A 61 -11.06 4.35 -1.34
N PRO A 62 -9.83 3.92 -1.01
CA PRO A 62 -8.64 4.51 -1.61
C PRO A 62 -8.78 4.47 -3.12
N ARG A 63 -8.53 5.59 -3.80
CA ARG A 63 -8.45 5.62 -5.26
C ARG A 63 -7.33 4.68 -5.68
N VAL A 64 -7.69 3.44 -6.00
CA VAL A 64 -6.86 2.50 -6.72
C VAL A 64 -6.75 3.09 -8.11
N ILE A 65 -5.71 3.88 -8.33
CA ILE A 65 -5.33 4.28 -9.68
C ILE A 65 -4.82 3.01 -10.34
N TYR A 66 -5.73 2.30 -11.00
CA TYR A 66 -5.36 1.28 -11.97
C TYR A 66 -4.63 2.02 -13.08
N PHE A 67 -3.32 1.89 -13.15
CA PHE A 67 -2.62 2.08 -14.41
C PHE A 67 -2.98 0.89 -15.29
N SER A 68 -4.17 0.93 -15.88
CA SER A 68 -4.43 0.18 -17.11
C SER A 68 -3.48 0.73 -18.16
N ARG A 69 -2.91 -0.20 -18.92
CA ARG A 69 -2.05 0.04 -20.08
C ARG A 69 -2.63 1.07 -21.04
#